data_AF-A0AAU3KZ71-F1
#
_entry.id   AF-A0AAU3KZ71-F1
#
_cell.length_a   1.000
_cell.length_b   1.000
_cell.length_c   1.000
_cell.angle_alpha   90.00
_cell.angle_beta   90.00
_cell.angle_gamma   90.00
#
_symmetry.space_group_name_H-M   'P 1'
#
loop_
_entity.id
_entity.type
_entity.pdbx_description
1 polymer ?
#
loop_
_entity_poly.entity_id
_entity_poly.type
_entity_poly.pdbx_seq_one_letter_code
_entity_poly.pdbx_strand_id
1 'polypeptide(L)'
;MAEKVWRVGDLARATGVTVRALHHYDQLGLLAPSSRTSGGHRSYTESDVHRLHRIVALRGFGFPLEDIAALLHADPDQDPRDLLRQQLTLVEDGIARADALRHRLFEVLDGLDRTVEPSTSEFLRLIEETITMNQPLTQEEFARLIRQREEFARTSSAEEFAALSKRREDAFAAMTPADRERLEASRTRMIPPGIDLGPAEG
;
A
#
# COMPACT_ATOMS: atom_id res chain seq x y z
N MET A 1 31.53 24.35 -31.06
CA MET A 1 32.03 23.52 -29.94
C MET A 1 31.49 22.11 -30.16
N ALA A 2 32.28 21.06 -29.89
CA ALA A 2 31.79 19.69 -30.03
C ALA A 2 30.74 19.40 -28.95
N GLU A 3 29.56 18.92 -29.33
CA GLU A 3 28.52 18.50 -28.41
C GLU A 3 29.04 17.37 -27.52
N LYS A 4 28.80 17.44 -26.22
CA LYS A 4 29.21 16.37 -25.30
C LYS A 4 28.38 15.12 -25.61
N VAL A 5 29.05 13.98 -25.73
CA VAL A 5 28.41 12.70 -26.00
C VAL A 5 28.73 11.73 -24.87
N TRP A 6 27.71 11.03 -24.39
CA TRP A 6 27.81 10.05 -23.31
C TRP A 6 27.71 8.63 -23.88
N ARG A 7 28.62 7.75 -23.47
CA ARG A 7 28.42 6.31 -23.67
C ARG A 7 27.41 5.80 -22.65
N VAL A 8 26.73 4.70 -22.97
CA VAL A 8 25.68 4.11 -22.09
C VAL A 8 26.13 3.91 -20.64
N GLY A 9 27.38 3.49 -20.41
CA GLY A 9 27.91 3.29 -19.06
C GLY A 9 28.19 4.60 -18.33
N ASP A 10 28.62 5.64 -19.04
CA ASP A 10 28.87 6.97 -18.46
C ASP A 10 27.54 7.65 -18.12
N LEU A 11 26.54 7.51 -19.00
CA LEU A 11 25.20 8.01 -18.79
C LEU A 11 24.53 7.34 -17.57
N ALA A 12 24.66 6.01 -17.46
CA ALA A 12 24.16 5.25 -16.33
C ALA A 12 24.74 5.74 -15.00
N ARG A 13 26.06 5.95 -14.94
CA ARG A 13 26.73 6.48 -13.74
C ARG A 13 26.31 7.92 -13.43
N ALA A 14 26.18 8.76 -14.46
CA ALA A 14 25.81 10.17 -14.27
C ALA A 14 24.37 10.37 -13.80
N THR A 15 23.46 9.46 -14.14
CA THR A 15 22.02 9.60 -13.85
C THR A 15 21.50 8.65 -12.78
N GLY A 16 22.33 7.72 -12.29
CA GLY A 16 21.92 6.69 -11.32
C GLY A 16 21.02 5.60 -11.92
N VAL A 17 20.77 5.63 -13.23
CA VAL A 17 19.95 4.64 -13.94
C VAL A 17 20.84 3.47 -14.36
N THR A 18 20.35 2.24 -14.25
CA THR A 18 21.12 1.07 -14.69
C THR A 18 21.24 1.01 -16.22
N VAL A 19 22.34 0.44 -16.73
CA VAL A 19 22.50 0.17 -18.18
C VAL A 19 21.34 -0.69 -18.71
N ARG A 20 20.84 -1.63 -17.90
CA ARG A 20 19.65 -2.45 -18.23
C ARG A 20 18.42 -1.57 -18.44
N ALA A 21 18.17 -0.61 -17.55
CA ALA A 21 17.04 0.31 -17.69
C ALA A 21 17.19 1.20 -18.93
N LEU A 22 18.39 1.70 -19.24
CA LEU A 22 18.63 2.44 -20.50
C LEU A 22 18.34 1.60 -21.75
N HIS A 23 18.75 0.33 -21.76
CA HIS A 23 18.39 -0.58 -22.86
C HIS A 23 16.89 -0.86 -22.93
N HIS A 24 16.22 -0.95 -21.80
CA HIS A 24 14.78 -1.14 -21.75
C HIS A 24 14.04 0.09 -22.29
N TYR A 25 14.47 1.31 -21.94
CA TYR A 25 13.91 2.54 -22.48
C TYR A 25 14.15 2.69 -23.98
N ASP A 26 15.30 2.24 -24.50
CA ASP A 26 15.59 2.15 -25.93
C ASP A 26 14.63 1.19 -26.64
N GLN A 27 14.42 -0.01 -26.08
CA GLN A 27 13.49 -1.01 -26.64
C GLN A 27 12.03 -0.53 -26.68
N LEU A 28 11.61 0.25 -25.69
CA LEU A 28 10.27 0.84 -25.63
C LEU A 28 10.14 2.12 -26.48
N GLY A 29 11.22 2.59 -27.13
CA GLY A 29 11.23 3.86 -27.87
C GLY A 29 11.16 5.10 -26.97
N LEU A 30 11.25 4.93 -25.65
CA LEU A 30 11.14 6.00 -24.67
C LEU A 30 12.40 6.88 -24.66
N LEU A 31 13.57 6.24 -24.80
CA LEU A 31 14.87 6.91 -24.92
C LEU A 31 15.77 6.13 -25.90
N ALA A 32 15.83 6.58 -27.15
CA ALA A 32 16.75 6.04 -28.14
C ALA A 32 18.10 6.80 -28.10
N PRO A 33 19.23 6.12 -28.36
CA PRO A 33 20.51 6.81 -28.51
C PRO A 33 20.51 7.66 -29.78
N SER A 34 20.92 8.92 -29.68
CA SER A 34 21.05 9.82 -30.84
C SER A 34 22.03 9.31 -31.90
N SER A 35 23.03 8.52 -31.51
CA SER A 35 23.96 7.92 -32.47
C SER A 35 24.61 6.65 -31.95
N ARG A 36 25.44 6.04 -32.79
CA ARG A 36 26.37 4.98 -32.40
C ARG A 36 27.80 5.39 -32.73
N THR A 37 28.72 5.05 -31.85
CA THR A 37 30.17 5.18 -32.12
C THR A 37 30.59 4.31 -33.31
N SER A 38 31.78 4.55 -33.87
CA SER A 38 32.38 3.72 -34.93
C SER A 38 32.49 2.24 -34.55
N GLY A 39 32.61 1.90 -33.27
CA GLY A 39 32.60 0.53 -32.74
C GLY A 39 31.20 -0.05 -32.49
N GLY A 40 30.12 0.62 -32.89
CA GLY A 40 28.74 0.17 -32.74
C GLY A 40 28.09 0.41 -31.37
N HIS A 41 28.84 0.98 -30.40
CA HIS A 41 28.30 1.31 -29.08
C HIS A 41 27.34 2.49 -29.12
N ARG A 42 26.32 2.47 -28.24
CA ARG A 42 25.32 3.55 -28.09
C ARG A 42 25.97 4.84 -27.58
N SER A 43 25.55 5.95 -28.17
CA SER A 43 26.00 7.31 -27.86
C SER A 43 24.79 8.22 -27.67
N TYR A 44 24.78 8.95 -26.57
CA TYR A 44 23.70 9.85 -26.18
C TYR A 44 24.19 11.29 -26.17
N THR A 45 23.35 12.21 -26.61
CA THR A 45 23.62 13.67 -26.63
C THR A 45 23.09 14.34 -25.36
N GLU A 46 23.26 15.65 -25.25
CA GLU A 46 22.75 16.42 -24.11
C GLU A 46 21.21 16.45 -24.10
N SER A 47 20.57 16.46 -25.27
CA SER A 47 19.12 16.34 -25.39
C SER A 47 18.60 15.01 -24.85
N ASP A 48 19.35 13.92 -25.09
CA ASP A 48 19.00 12.59 -24.58
C ASP A 48 19.08 12.54 -23.05
N VAL A 49 20.09 13.20 -22.47
CA VAL A 49 20.25 13.32 -21.02
C VAL A 49 19.05 14.08 -20.42
N HIS A 50 18.65 15.19 -21.04
CA HIS A 50 17.48 15.95 -20.58
C HIS A 50 16.18 15.14 -20.67
N ARG A 51 16.00 14.38 -21.76
CA ARG A 51 14.88 13.46 -21.91
C ARG A 51 14.89 12.37 -20.83
N LEU A 52 16.06 11.80 -20.56
CA LEU A 52 16.23 10.81 -19.49
C LEU A 52 15.87 11.37 -18.11
N HIS A 53 16.29 12.60 -17.79
CA HIS A 53 15.89 13.25 -16.53
C HIS A 53 14.38 13.40 -16.40
N ARG A 54 13.67 13.75 -17.47
CA ARG A 54 12.20 13.81 -17.48
C ARG A 54 11.57 12.44 -17.24
N ILE A 55 12.08 11.40 -17.90
CA ILE A 55 11.62 10.01 -17.68
C ILE A 55 11.79 9.61 -16.21
N VAL A 56 12.97 9.86 -15.63
CA VAL A 56 13.26 9.53 -14.23
C VAL A 56 12.35 10.31 -13.28
N ALA A 57 12.14 11.59 -13.52
CA ALA A 57 11.24 12.41 -12.70
C ALA A 57 9.79 11.87 -12.74
N LEU A 58 9.25 11.59 -13.93
CA LEU A 58 7.89 11.07 -14.08
C LEU A 58 7.74 9.67 -13.45
N ARG A 59 8.77 8.82 -13.53
CA ARG A 59 8.81 7.56 -12.77
C ARG A 59 8.76 7.79 -11.25
N GLY A 60 9.41 8.85 -10.76
CA GLY A 60 9.36 9.26 -9.36
C GLY A 60 7.96 9.68 -8.90
N PHE A 61 7.13 10.21 -9.80
CA PHE A 61 5.70 10.49 -9.54
C PHE A 61 4.78 9.27 -9.68
N GLY A 62 5.35 8.09 -9.94
CA GLY A 62 4.61 6.83 -10.01
C GLY A 62 3.93 6.56 -11.34
N PHE A 63 4.19 7.34 -12.39
CA PHE A 63 3.62 7.08 -13.71
C PHE A 63 4.18 5.78 -14.31
N PRO A 64 3.34 4.93 -14.92
CA PRO A 64 3.79 3.78 -15.68
C PRO A 64 4.51 4.22 -16.96
N LEU A 65 5.42 3.38 -17.49
CA LEU A 65 6.27 3.77 -18.63
C LEU A 65 5.48 4.11 -19.90
N GLU A 66 4.31 3.51 -20.08
CA GLU A 66 3.38 3.79 -21.18
C GLU A 66 2.80 5.21 -21.12
N ASP A 67 2.36 5.66 -19.94
CA ASP A 67 1.86 7.03 -19.74
C ASP A 67 2.99 8.06 -19.85
N ILE A 68 4.21 7.70 -19.43
CA ILE A 68 5.39 8.55 -19.60
C ILE A 68 5.68 8.77 -21.09
N ALA A 69 5.52 7.74 -21.93
CA ALA A 69 5.67 7.91 -23.37
C ALA A 69 4.64 8.91 -23.90
N ALA A 70 3.36 8.76 -23.52
CA ALA A 70 2.30 9.70 -23.91
C ALA A 70 2.63 11.14 -23.48
N LEU A 71 3.08 11.35 -22.25
CA LEU A 71 3.48 12.66 -21.72
C LEU A 71 4.67 13.28 -22.46
N LEU A 72 5.65 12.46 -22.87
CA LEU A 72 6.84 12.94 -23.57
C LEU A 72 6.63 13.16 -25.07
N HIS A 73 5.53 12.64 -25.62
CA HIS A 73 5.11 12.81 -27.00
C HIS A 73 3.90 13.74 -27.15
N ALA A 74 3.33 14.19 -26.03
CA ALA A 74 2.19 15.08 -25.99
C ALA A 74 2.49 16.40 -26.72
N ASP A 75 1.48 16.90 -27.43
CA ASP A 75 1.54 18.22 -28.03
C ASP A 75 1.63 19.27 -26.91
N PRO A 76 2.46 20.33 -27.04
CA PRO A 76 2.52 21.44 -26.08
C PRO A 76 1.16 21.99 -25.62
N ASP A 77 0.12 21.85 -26.44
CA ASP A 77 -1.24 22.33 -26.16
C ASP A 77 -2.11 21.31 -25.37
N GLN A 78 -1.62 20.10 -25.10
CA GLN A 78 -2.34 19.13 -24.26
C GLN A 78 -2.22 19.51 -22.77
N ASP A 79 -3.37 19.68 -22.09
CA ASP A 79 -3.41 19.96 -20.65
C ASP A 79 -2.99 18.71 -19.85
N PRO A 80 -1.85 18.73 -19.14
CA PRO A 80 -1.37 17.58 -18.37
C PRO A 80 -2.19 17.32 -17.09
N ARG A 81 -3.13 18.22 -16.73
CA ARG A 81 -3.93 18.08 -15.51
C ARG A 81 -4.78 16.81 -15.48
N ASP A 82 -5.26 16.33 -16.61
CA ASP A 82 -6.08 15.10 -16.63
C ASP A 82 -5.26 13.87 -16.27
N LEU A 83 -4.02 13.77 -16.77
CA LEU A 83 -3.10 12.69 -16.39
C LEU A 83 -2.70 12.77 -14.91
N LEU A 84 -2.50 13.99 -14.38
CA LEU A 84 -2.27 14.19 -12.95
C LEU A 84 -3.48 13.78 -12.10
N ARG A 85 -4.70 14.13 -12.51
CA ARG A 85 -5.93 13.72 -11.81
C ARG A 85 -6.07 12.20 -11.80
N GLN A 86 -5.85 11.54 -12.94
CA GLN A 86 -5.89 10.09 -13.03
C GLN A 86 -4.85 9.45 -12.10
N GLN A 87 -3.62 9.97 -12.07
CA GLN A 87 -2.58 9.46 -11.19
C GLN A 87 -2.92 9.69 -9.71
N LEU A 88 -3.50 10.84 -9.36
CA LEU A 88 -3.99 11.10 -8.00
C LEU A 88 -5.06 10.09 -7.60
N THR A 89 -6.05 9.80 -8.46
CA THR A 89 -7.07 8.78 -8.20
C THR A 89 -6.45 7.40 -7.95
N LEU A 90 -5.46 6.99 -8.75
CA LEU A 90 -4.77 5.70 -8.56
C LEU A 90 -4.03 5.63 -7.21
N VAL A 91 -3.41 6.73 -6.79
CA VAL A 91 -2.73 6.83 -5.49
C VAL A 91 -3.75 6.78 -4.34
N GLU A 92 -4.84 7.54 -4.44
CA GLU A 92 -5.92 7.56 -3.45
C GLU A 92 -6.56 6.16 -3.29
N ASP A 93 -6.83 5.47 -4.39
CA ASP A 93 -7.32 4.09 -4.37
C ASP A 93 -6.31 3.13 -3.73
N GLY A 94 -5.02 3.35 -3.96
CA GLY A 94 -3.93 2.60 -3.32
C GLY A 94 -3.91 2.80 -1.81
N ILE A 95 -4.05 4.04 -1.35
CA ILE A 95 -4.15 4.39 0.07
C ILE A 95 -5.38 3.72 0.69
N ALA A 96 -6.54 3.81 0.05
CA ALA A 96 -7.76 3.17 0.54
C ALA A 96 -7.62 1.64 0.68
N ARG A 97 -6.99 0.98 -0.30
CA ARG A 97 -6.69 -0.47 -0.21
C ARG A 97 -5.71 -0.80 0.90
N ALA A 98 -4.65 0.00 1.06
CA ALA A 98 -3.66 -0.20 2.12
C ALA A 98 -4.26 0.01 3.51
N ASP A 99 -5.12 1.02 3.66
CA ASP A 99 -5.87 1.23 4.90
C ASP A 99 -6.81 0.07 5.19
N ALA A 100 -7.59 -0.40 4.21
CA ALA A 100 -8.45 -1.57 4.40
C ALA A 100 -7.67 -2.84 4.79
N LEU A 101 -6.44 -3.03 4.27
CA LEU A 101 -5.56 -4.11 4.70
C LEU A 101 -5.07 -3.90 6.14
N ARG A 102 -4.62 -2.69 6.49
CA ARG A 102 -4.19 -2.35 7.84
C ARG A 102 -5.27 -2.66 8.87
N HIS A 103 -6.53 -2.31 8.58
CA HIS A 103 -7.66 -2.59 9.46
C HIS A 103 -7.88 -4.10 9.65
N ARG A 104 -7.91 -4.89 8.56
CA ARG A 104 -8.07 -6.35 8.64
C ARG A 104 -6.95 -7.02 9.43
N LEU A 105 -5.70 -6.57 9.24
CA LEU A 105 -4.56 -7.05 10.01
C LEU A 105 -4.71 -6.72 11.50
N PHE A 106 -5.25 -5.54 11.82
CA PHE A 106 -5.52 -5.14 13.19
C PHE A 106 -6.58 -6.02 13.85
N GLU A 107 -7.68 -6.31 13.15
CA GLU A 107 -8.75 -7.19 13.65
C GLU A 107 -8.26 -8.60 13.95
N VAL A 108 -7.46 -9.19 13.05
CA VAL A 108 -6.86 -10.51 13.27
C VAL A 108 -5.90 -10.49 14.47
N LEU A 109 -5.07 -9.43 14.59
CA LEU A 109 -4.15 -9.30 15.71
C LEU A 109 -4.89 -9.16 17.05
N ASP A 110 -5.94 -8.32 17.12
CA ASP A 110 -6.79 -8.17 18.30
C ASP A 110 -7.49 -9.50 18.68
N GLY A 111 -7.93 -10.28 17.70
CA GLY A 111 -8.48 -11.62 17.94
C GLY A 111 -7.46 -12.60 18.54
N LEU A 112 -6.22 -12.59 18.02
CA LEU A 112 -5.14 -13.44 18.53
C LEU A 112 -4.68 -13.04 19.92
N ASP A 113 -4.54 -11.74 20.20
CA ASP A 113 -4.15 -11.21 21.50
C ASP A 113 -5.17 -11.65 22.59
N ARG A 114 -6.44 -11.82 22.24
CA ARG A 114 -7.49 -12.32 23.15
C ARG A 114 -7.47 -13.84 23.37
N THR A 115 -6.48 -14.55 22.86
CA THR A 115 -6.33 -16.01 23.01
C THR A 115 -5.13 -16.32 23.90
N VAL A 116 -5.29 -17.18 24.91
CA VAL A 116 -4.22 -17.47 25.90
C VAL A 116 -3.01 -18.10 25.21
N GLU A 117 -3.25 -19.00 24.26
CA GLU A 117 -2.24 -19.60 23.40
C GLU A 117 -2.67 -19.46 21.94
N PRO A 118 -2.26 -18.38 21.25
CA PRO A 118 -2.57 -18.21 19.84
C PRO A 118 -1.85 -19.30 19.02
N SER A 119 -2.59 -19.95 18.12
CA SER A 119 -2.05 -20.98 17.23
C SER A 119 -2.17 -20.56 15.77
N THR A 120 -1.40 -21.19 14.89
CA THR A 120 -1.53 -20.99 13.44
C THR A 120 -2.93 -21.34 12.94
N SER A 121 -3.58 -22.34 13.53
CA SER A 121 -4.96 -22.70 13.21
C SER A 121 -5.95 -21.60 13.59
N GLU A 122 -5.73 -20.92 14.72
CA GLU A 122 -6.55 -19.80 15.17
C GLU A 122 -6.38 -18.56 14.29
N PHE A 123 -5.14 -18.29 13.85
CA PHE A 123 -4.83 -17.25 12.89
C PHE A 123 -5.54 -17.48 11.54
N LEU A 124 -5.51 -18.71 11.01
CA LEU A 124 -6.18 -19.04 9.74
C LEU A 124 -7.70 -18.89 9.85
N ARG A 125 -8.29 -19.32 10.98
CA ARG A 125 -9.72 -19.12 11.28
C ARG A 125 -10.09 -17.64 11.31
N LEU A 126 -9.32 -16.81 12.01
CA LEU A 126 -9.58 -15.37 12.11
C LEU A 126 -9.42 -14.67 10.75
N ILE A 127 -8.46 -15.06 9.92
CA ILE A 127 -8.34 -14.55 8.55
C ILE A 127 -9.55 -14.92 7.70
N GLU A 128 -9.99 -16.18 7.77
CA GLU A 128 -11.18 -16.65 7.05
C GLU A 128 -12.44 -15.89 7.51
N GLU A 129 -12.56 -15.60 8.80
CA GLU A 129 -13.64 -14.77 9.36
C GLU A 129 -13.54 -13.31 8.86
N THR A 130 -12.38 -12.66 8.96
CA THR A 130 -12.16 -11.27 8.54
C THR A 130 -12.35 -11.06 7.02
N ILE A 131 -12.07 -12.06 6.18
CA ILE A 131 -12.31 -11.99 4.72
C ILE A 131 -13.79 -12.21 4.38
N THR A 132 -14.53 -12.96 5.21
CA THR A 132 -15.95 -13.30 5.00
C THR A 132 -16.90 -12.26 5.63
N MET A 133 -16.41 -11.45 6.59
CA MET A 133 -17.14 -10.43 7.37
C MET A 133 -17.42 -9.11 6.63
N ASN A 134 -17.96 -9.17 5.41
CA ASN A 134 -18.73 -8.04 4.85
C ASN A 134 -20.23 -8.14 5.19
N GLN A 135 -20.60 -9.09 6.06
CA GLN A 135 -21.96 -9.31 6.54
C GLN A 135 -21.98 -9.40 8.09
N PRO A 136 -23.08 -8.99 8.73
CA PRO A 136 -23.24 -9.11 10.18
C PRO A 136 -23.07 -10.57 10.62
N LEU A 137 -22.46 -10.76 11.79
CA LEU A 137 -22.38 -12.09 12.41
C LEU A 137 -23.77 -12.67 12.62
N THR A 138 -23.89 -13.99 12.51
CA THR A 138 -25.10 -14.66 13.00
C THR A 138 -25.16 -14.58 14.52
N GLN A 139 -26.36 -14.72 15.08
CA GLN A 139 -26.56 -14.69 16.53
C GLN A 139 -25.78 -15.81 17.25
N GLU A 140 -25.63 -16.98 16.62
CA GLU A 140 -24.88 -18.11 17.17
C GLU A 140 -23.36 -17.87 17.18
N GLU A 141 -22.81 -17.28 16.10
CA GLU A 141 -21.40 -16.91 16.02
C GLU A 141 -21.06 -15.83 17.03
N PHE A 142 -21.91 -14.80 17.13
CA PHE A 142 -21.75 -13.76 18.14
C PHE A 142 -21.79 -14.32 19.57
N ALA A 143 -22.74 -15.21 19.87
CA ALA A 143 -22.82 -15.86 21.18
C ALA A 143 -21.60 -16.76 21.48
N ARG A 144 -21.00 -17.38 20.45
CA ARG A 144 -19.77 -18.18 20.59
C ARG A 144 -18.58 -17.29 20.96
N LEU A 145 -18.43 -16.14 20.31
CA LEU A 145 -17.37 -15.17 20.63
C LEU A 145 -17.49 -14.62 22.06
N ILE A 146 -18.71 -14.30 22.52
CA ILE A 146 -18.92 -13.88 23.91
C ILE A 146 -18.49 -14.97 24.89
N ARG A 147 -18.88 -16.23 24.65
CA ARG A 147 -18.46 -17.36 25.51
C ARG A 147 -16.95 -17.55 25.55
N GLN A 148 -16.28 -17.45 24.40
CA GLN A 148 -14.81 -17.52 24.34
C GLN A 148 -14.16 -16.38 25.12
N ARG A 149 -14.67 -15.15 25.00
CA ARG A 149 -14.19 -13.99 25.78
C ARG A 149 -14.36 -14.21 27.29
N GLU A 150 -15.49 -14.75 27.73
CA GLU A 150 -15.75 -15.07 29.14
C GLU A 150 -14.88 -16.21 29.67
N GLU A 151 -14.58 -17.20 28.82
CA GLU A 151 -13.67 -18.30 29.15
C GLU A 151 -12.22 -17.82 29.23
N PHE A 152 -11.78 -16.99 28.30
CA PHE A 152 -10.48 -16.33 28.32
C PHE A 152 -10.31 -15.49 29.60
N ALA A 153 -11.28 -14.65 29.93
CA ALA A 153 -11.24 -13.82 31.14
C ALA A 153 -11.21 -14.65 32.44
N ARG A 154 -11.77 -15.87 32.43
CA ARG A 154 -11.73 -16.79 33.58
C ARG A 154 -10.42 -17.56 33.71
N THR A 155 -9.77 -17.85 32.59
CA THR A 155 -8.59 -18.73 32.53
C THR A 155 -7.25 -17.97 32.50
N SER A 156 -7.28 -16.69 32.15
CA SER A 156 -6.10 -15.82 32.13
C SER A 156 -5.72 -15.30 33.51
N SER A 157 -4.44 -15.09 33.74
CA SER A 157 -3.97 -14.39 34.94
C SER A 157 -4.31 -12.89 34.88
N ALA A 158 -4.38 -12.24 36.05
CA ALA A 158 -4.61 -10.80 36.13
C ALA A 158 -3.51 -9.98 35.43
N GLU A 159 -2.28 -10.49 35.41
CA GLU A 159 -1.13 -9.83 34.77
C GLU A 159 -1.20 -9.93 33.24
N GLU A 160 -1.55 -11.10 32.69
CA GLU A 160 -1.78 -11.28 31.25
C GLU A 160 -2.93 -10.40 30.76
N PHE A 161 -4.03 -10.36 31.52
CA PHE A 161 -5.18 -9.51 31.20
C PHE A 161 -4.79 -8.02 31.17
N ALA A 162 -4.04 -7.55 32.19
CA ALA A 162 -3.59 -6.16 32.25
C ALA A 162 -2.62 -5.81 31.11
N ALA A 163 -1.72 -6.72 30.75
CA ALA A 163 -0.78 -6.52 29.64
C ALA A 163 -1.51 -6.41 28.29
N LEU A 164 -2.54 -7.22 28.09
CA LEU A 164 -3.38 -7.20 26.89
C LEU A 164 -4.23 -5.94 26.78
N SER A 165 -4.93 -5.56 27.85
CA SER A 165 -5.66 -4.29 27.88
C SER A 165 -4.75 -3.10 27.57
N LYS A 166 -3.53 -3.08 28.12
CA LYS A 166 -2.56 -2.03 27.85
C LYS A 166 -2.10 -1.98 26.39
N ARG A 167 -1.78 -3.13 25.77
CA ARG A 167 -1.41 -3.19 24.34
C ARG A 167 -2.55 -2.69 23.45
N ARG A 168 -3.79 -3.05 23.78
CA ARG A 168 -4.99 -2.59 23.07
C ARG A 168 -5.17 -1.08 23.20
N GLU A 169 -5.03 -0.54 24.41
CA GLU A 169 -5.09 0.91 24.67
C GLU A 169 -4.00 1.67 23.90
N ASP A 170 -2.75 1.21 23.94
CA ASP A 170 -1.64 1.82 23.21
C ASP A 170 -1.88 1.81 21.70
N ALA A 171 -2.40 0.71 21.17
CA ALA A 171 -2.73 0.59 19.75
C ALA A 171 -3.89 1.50 19.34
N PHE A 172 -4.96 1.57 20.13
CA PHE A 172 -6.09 2.48 19.90
C PHE A 172 -5.68 3.95 20.03
N ALA A 173 -4.82 4.28 20.99
CA ALA A 173 -4.27 5.61 21.18
C ALA A 173 -3.45 6.05 19.96
N ALA A 174 -2.72 5.13 19.32
CA ALA A 174 -1.96 5.38 18.11
C ALA A 174 -2.82 5.53 16.83
N MET A 175 -4.13 5.19 16.89
CA MET A 175 -5.04 5.36 15.75
C MET A 175 -5.42 6.83 15.53
N THR A 176 -5.61 7.18 14.26
CA THR A 176 -6.17 8.48 13.89
C THR A 176 -7.66 8.56 14.24
N PRO A 177 -8.26 9.75 14.43
CA PRO A 177 -9.70 9.89 14.69
C PRO A 177 -10.57 9.20 13.63
N ALA A 178 -10.18 9.31 12.35
CA ALA A 178 -10.89 8.66 11.25
C ALA A 178 -10.79 7.12 11.31
N ASP A 179 -9.68 6.57 11.79
CA ASP A 179 -9.53 5.13 12.00
C ASP A 179 -10.43 4.64 13.13
N ARG A 180 -10.52 5.41 14.22
CA ARG A 180 -11.39 5.06 15.36
C ARG A 180 -12.87 5.04 14.94
N GLU A 181 -13.30 6.05 14.19
CA GLU A 181 -14.66 6.11 13.65
C GLU A 181 -14.97 4.91 12.71
N ARG A 182 -14.01 4.55 11.85
CA ARG A 182 -14.14 3.36 10.99
C ARG A 182 -14.19 2.05 11.78
N LEU A 183 -13.38 1.93 12.83
CA LEU A 183 -13.37 0.78 13.73
C LEU A 183 -14.72 0.63 14.45
N GLU A 184 -15.28 1.73 14.97
CA GLU A 184 -16.59 1.75 15.60
C GLU A 184 -17.71 1.41 14.60
N ALA A 185 -17.65 1.95 13.37
CA ALA A 185 -18.60 1.63 12.32
C ALA A 185 -18.49 0.18 11.82
N SER A 186 -17.29 -0.41 11.81
CA SER A 186 -17.07 -1.84 11.52
C SER A 186 -17.71 -2.69 12.62
N ARG A 187 -17.35 -2.41 13.89
CA ARG A 187 -17.90 -3.10 15.06
C ARG A 187 -19.42 -3.06 15.11
N THR A 188 -20.02 -1.90 14.83
CA THR A 188 -21.49 -1.74 14.81
C THR A 188 -22.15 -2.59 13.73
N ARG A 189 -21.51 -2.74 12.56
CA ARG A 189 -22.01 -3.61 11.48
C ARG A 189 -21.86 -5.11 11.78
N MET A 190 -20.91 -5.48 12.64
CA MET A 190 -20.67 -6.87 13.03
C MET A 190 -21.66 -7.38 14.07
N ILE A 191 -22.22 -6.50 14.91
CA ILE A 191 -23.16 -6.88 15.97
C ILE A 191 -24.51 -7.29 15.33
N PRO A 192 -25.06 -8.47 15.66
CA PRO A 192 -26.38 -8.87 15.20
C PRO A 192 -27.46 -7.85 15.60
N PRO A 193 -28.50 -7.62 14.78
CA PRO A 193 -29.57 -6.69 15.11
C PRO A 193 -30.20 -6.98 16.48
N GLY A 194 -30.39 -5.94 17.30
CA GLY A 194 -31.04 -6.05 18.61
C GLY A 194 -30.12 -6.35 19.79
N ILE A 195 -28.80 -6.38 19.59
CA ILE A 195 -27.80 -6.50 20.67
C ILE A 195 -27.12 -5.15 20.89
N ASP A 196 -27.10 -4.67 22.14
CA ASP A 196 -26.33 -3.50 22.58
C ASP A 196 -25.17 -3.96 23.47
N LEU A 197 -23.94 -3.56 23.10
CA LEU A 197 -22.72 -3.90 23.82
C LEU A 197 -22.13 -2.73 24.63
N GLY A 198 -22.73 -1.55 24.58
CA GLY A 198 -22.14 -0.34 25.18
C GLY A 198 -20.83 0.12 24.48
N PRO A 199 -20.20 1.21 24.97
CA PRO A 199 -19.00 1.80 24.37
C PRO A 199 -17.80 0.82 24.37
N ALA A 200 -16.79 1.10 23.53
CA ALA A 200 -15.60 0.26 23.35
C ALA A 200 -14.66 0.15 24.55
N GLU A 201 -14.95 0.88 25.63
CA GLU A 201 -14.04 1.05 26.75
C GLU A 201 -14.46 0.19 27.93
N GLY A 202 -13.67 -0.87 28.14
CA GLY A 202 -13.70 -1.80 29.27
C GLY A 202 -12.43 -2.64 29.25
#